data_AF-A0A933LPV0-F1
#
_entry.id   AF-A0A933LPV0-F1
#
_cell.length_a   1.000
_cell.length_b   1.000
_cell.length_c   1.000
_cell.angle_alpha   90.00
_cell.angle_beta   90.00
_cell.angle_gamma   90.00
#
_symmetry.space_group_name_H-M   'P 1'
#
loop_
_entity.id
_entity.type
_entity.pdbx_description
1 polymer ?
#
loop_
_entity_poly.entity_id
_entity_poly.type
_entity_poly.pdbx_seq_one_letter_code
_entity_poly.pdbx_strand_id
1 'polypeptide(L)' 'MERLGRFGEERGIRGFCLTARETVDPDALISSRFFAPHYGIPEDPVTGSVHAALPVWL' A
#
# COMPACT_ATOMS: atom_id res chain seq x y z
N MET A 1 3.32 12.51 -5.97
CA MET A 1 2.09 11.70 -6.07
C MET A 1 1.47 11.67 -7.46
N GLU A 2 1.56 12.75 -8.24
CA GLU A 2 1.01 12.82 -9.61
C GLU A 2 1.46 11.66 -10.54
N ARG A 3 2.78 11.37 -10.60
CA ARG A 3 3.32 10.28 -11.44
C ARG A 3 2.72 8.91 -11.09
N LEU A 4 2.56 8.62 -9.80
CA LEU A 4 2.01 7.35 -9.31
C LEU A 4 0.50 7.28 -9.56
N GLY A 5 -0.21 8.42 -9.42
CA GLY A 5 -1.62 8.54 -9.77
C GLY A 5 -1.86 8.23 -11.23
N ARG A 6 -1.16 8.94 -12.13
CA ARG A 6 -1.25 8.70 -13.57
C ARG A 6 -0.96 7.24 -13.94
N PHE A 7 0.08 6.65 -13.37
CA PHE A 7 0.42 5.24 -13.63
C PHE A 7 -0.68 4.28 -13.15
N GLY A 8 -1.32 4.56 -12.02
CA GLY A 8 -2.44 3.75 -11.50
C GLY A 8 -3.66 3.83 -12.41
N GLU A 9 -4.05 5.04 -12.82
CA GLU A 9 -5.16 5.32 -13.72
C GLU A 9 -4.98 4.61 -15.08
N GLU A 10 -3.83 4.81 -15.73
CA GLU A 10 -3.52 4.24 -17.05
C GLU A 10 -3.53 2.69 -17.07
N ARG A 11 -3.30 2.05 -15.92
CA ARG A 11 -3.17 0.59 -15.80
C ARG A 11 -4.36 -0.07 -15.09
N GLY A 12 -5.35 0.70 -14.65
CA GLY A 12 -6.47 0.18 -13.86
C GLY A 12 -6.02 -0.45 -12.53
N ILE A 13 -4.93 0.04 -11.93
CA ILE A 13 -4.40 -0.49 -10.67
C ILE A 13 -5.11 0.21 -9.51
N ARG A 14 -5.73 -0.55 -8.62
CA ARG A 14 -6.48 -0.02 -7.46
C ARG A 14 -5.63 0.78 -6.47
N GLY A 15 -4.37 0.43 -6.32
CA GLY A 15 -3.45 1.08 -5.40
C GLY A 15 -2.15 0.32 -5.26
N PHE A 16 -1.22 0.93 -4.53
CA PHE A 16 0.16 0.47 -4.42
C PHE A 16 0.46 0.17 -2.96
N CYS A 17 0.65 -1.11 -2.64
CA CYS A 17 1.15 -1.53 -1.34
C CYS A 17 2.69 -1.66 -1.42
N LEU A 18 3.38 -0.91 -0.56
CA LEU A 18 4.78 -1.13 -0.28
C LEU A 18 4.86 -1.87 1.05
N THR A 19 5.69 -2.91 1.12
CA THR A 19 5.91 -3.65 2.36
C THR A 19 7.39 -3.96 2.56
N ALA A 20 7.82 -4.02 3.81
CA ALA A 20 9.17 -4.41 4.21
C ALA A 20 9.11 -5.23 5.50
N ARG A 21 10.15 -6.05 5.73
CA ARG A 21 10.30 -6.83 6.98
C ARG A 21 10.83 -6.00 8.15
N GLU A 22 11.44 -4.85 7.88
CA GLU A 22 11.88 -3.93 8.93
C GLU A 22 10.65 -3.22 9.52
N THR A 23 10.53 -3.23 10.85
CA THR A 23 9.41 -2.68 11.60
C THR A 23 9.88 -1.77 12.73
N VAL A 24 9.03 -0.81 13.09
CA VAL A 24 9.22 0.00 14.31
C VAL A 24 8.69 -0.74 15.54
N ASP A 25 7.61 -1.50 15.37
CA ASP A 25 7.05 -2.37 16.39
C ASP A 25 7.73 -3.76 16.31
N PRO A 26 8.44 -4.21 17.37
CA PRO A 26 9.12 -5.50 17.38
C PRO A 26 8.18 -6.71 17.29
N ASP A 27 6.89 -6.55 17.63
CA ASP A 27 5.91 -7.64 17.55
C ASP A 27 5.23 -7.72 16.17
N ALA A 28 5.46 -6.73 15.30
CA ALA A 28 4.95 -6.74 13.93
C ALA A 28 5.85 -7.59 13.01
N LEU A 29 5.22 -8.31 12.07
CA LEU A 29 5.94 -9.13 11.08
C LEU A 29 6.46 -8.31 9.89
N ILE A 30 5.77 -7.22 9.57
CA ILE A 30 6.06 -6.33 8.44
C ILE A 30 5.62 -4.91 8.74
N SER A 31 6.24 -3.95 8.06
CA SER A 31 5.70 -2.61 7.87
C SER A 31 5.06 -2.52 6.49
N SER A 32 3.98 -1.74 6.35
CA SER A 32 3.36 -1.48 5.06
C SER A 32 2.89 -0.04 4.93
N ARG A 33 2.81 0.44 3.68
CA ARG A 33 2.23 1.74 3.30
C ARG A 33 1.39 1.56 2.05
N PHE A 34 0.25 2.24 1.98
CA PHE A 34 -0.67 2.12 0.85
C PHE A 34 -1.00 3.47 0.21
N PHE A 35 -0.84 3.54 -1.12
CA PHE A 35 -1.04 4.76 -1.89
C PHE A 35 -2.10 4.54 -2.98
N ALA A 36 -3.06 5.47 -3.07
CA ALA A 36 -4.10 5.48 -4.10
C ALA A 36 -4.37 6.90 -4.64
N PRO A 37 -3.35 7.63 -5.13
CA PRO A 37 -3.48 9.05 -5.46
C PRO A 37 -4.45 9.37 -6.60
N HIS A 38 -4.72 8.43 -7.52
CA HIS A 38 -5.74 8.59 -8.58
C HIS A 38 -7.18 8.56 -8.03
N TYR A 39 -7.38 8.04 -6.81
CA TYR A 39 -8.65 8.16 -6.07
C TYR A 39 -8.66 9.34 -5.10
N GLY A 40 -7.71 10.27 -5.22
CA GLY A 40 -7.62 11.43 -4.31
C GLY A 40 -7.17 11.08 -2.90
N ILE A 41 -6.65 9.86 -2.67
CA ILE A 41 -6.09 9.40 -1.40
C ILE A 41 -4.56 9.38 -1.55
N PRO A 42 -3.84 10.42 -1.07
CA PRO A 42 -2.39 10.45 -1.18
C PRO A 42 -1.75 9.25 -0.49
N GLU A 43 -2.25 8.87 0.69
CA GLU A 43 -1.86 7.70 1.47
C GLU A 43 -3.02 7.32 2.40
N ASP A 44 -3.33 6.03 2.51
CA ASP A 44 -4.27 5.49 3.50
C ASP A 44 -3.48 5.05 4.74
N PRO A 45 -3.74 5.61 5.93
CA PRO A 45 -2.97 5.29 7.14
C PRO A 45 -2.91 3.81 7.47
N VAL A 46 -4.02 3.07 7.30
CA VAL A 46 -4.10 1.62 7.56
C VAL A 46 -5.14 0.96 6.66
N THR A 47 -4.67 0.20 5.67
CA THR A 47 -5.56 -0.50 4.73
C THR A 47 -5.78 -1.96 5.14
N GLY A 48 -6.88 -2.26 5.82
CA GLY A 48 -7.18 -3.62 6.32
C GLY A 48 -7.29 -4.69 5.23
N SER A 49 -7.85 -4.35 4.07
CA SER A 49 -7.98 -5.27 2.93
C SER A 49 -6.64 -5.70 2.35
N VAL A 50 -5.62 -4.84 2.45
CA VAL A 50 -4.24 -5.16 2.06
C VAL A 50 -3.59 -6.08 3.09
N HIS A 51 -3.78 -5.81 4.39
CA HIS A 51 -3.29 -6.69 5.46
C HIS A 51 -3.92 -8.08 5.46
N ALA A 52 -5.15 -8.21 4.97
CA ALA A 52 -5.77 -9.53 4.78
C ALA A 52 -5.09 -10.35 3.66
N ALA A 53 -4.50 -9.70 2.65
CA ALA A 53 -3.88 -10.36 1.49
C ALA A 53 -2.36 -10.53 1.62
N LEU A 54 -1.68 -9.62 2.32
CA LEU A 54 -0.23 -9.63 2.51
C LEU A 54 0.35 -10.98 3.00
N PRO A 55 -0.30 -11.73 3.92
CA PRO A 55 0.21 -13.02 4.36
C PRO A 55 0.35 -14.08 3.25
N VAL A 56 -0.36 -13.95 2.13
CA VAL A 56 -0.22 -14.87 0.98
C VAL A 56 1.06 -14.59 0.19
N TRP A 57 1.62 -13.38 0.33
CA TRP A 57 2.83 -12.95 -0.37
C TRP A 57 4.11 -13.16 0.45
N LEU A 58 3.98 -13.26 1.79
CA LEU A 58 5.09 -13.48 2.73
C LEU A 58 5.44 -14.96 2.87
#